data_AF-A0A6B2L8F5-F1
#
_entry.id   AF-A0A6B2L8F5-F1
#
_cell.length_a   1.000
_cell.length_b   1.000
_cell.length_c   1.000
_cell.angle_alpha   90.00
_cell.angle_beta   90.00
_cell.angle_gamma   90.00
#
_symmetry.space_group_name_H-M   'P 1'
#
loop_
_entity.id
_entity.type
_entity.pdbx_description
1 polymer ?
#
loop_
_entity_poly.entity_id
_entity_poly.type
_entity_poly.pdbx_seq_one_letter_code
_entity_poly.pdbx_strand_id
1 'polypeptide(L)'
;MLGPDEQFTVLHLSGNTPKTVKVVEVIALLLGPRFSTDVVTVETSDHARLSLKLSYNWVFEVDKSNPEQAAALFSVPDFIGDFCKAIASRVRGAISSQSFDNFHKNSATLIRKAVFGTDEQGKIKNRLLFKSNNLVITNIDIQSVEPVDQKTREALQKSVELAIEITTKSQEAAARHEAERREQEAKSRLDRQRIEDEAEVERSRKELLMLLAASNAVASTGAASASAKARAEAARIEGEANVTQAKLKAVAQQLATDSQLRALMSEQETEIEYKREWNALEIRKEKELAEVEAEKFKSVVDAVGPAILATVSLATPAMQAKLLKGLGLNSHMVTEGHYPVNLFNTATGLIGARKT
;
A
#
# COMPACT_ATOMS: atom_id res chain seq x y z
N MET A 1 28.64 -68.32 -90.89
CA MET A 1 28.46 -67.97 -92.32
C MET A 1 27.13 -68.54 -92.75
N LEU A 2 26.34 -67.77 -93.48
CA LEU A 2 25.07 -68.25 -94.04
C LEU A 2 25.34 -69.29 -95.14
N GLY A 3 24.51 -70.31 -95.23
CA GLY A 3 24.47 -71.24 -96.36
C GLY A 3 23.94 -70.59 -97.66
N PRO A 4 24.01 -71.29 -98.81
CA PRO A 4 23.65 -70.74 -100.12
C PRO A 4 22.22 -70.19 -100.22
N ASP A 5 21.26 -70.78 -99.49
CA ASP A 5 19.84 -70.39 -99.48
C ASP A 5 19.38 -69.77 -98.15
N GLU A 6 20.30 -69.50 -97.22
CA GLU A 6 19.96 -68.93 -95.91
C GLU A 6 19.97 -67.39 -95.96
N GLN A 7 18.94 -66.77 -95.37
CA GLN A 7 18.80 -65.32 -95.29
C GLN A 7 18.74 -64.84 -93.85
N PHE A 8 19.27 -63.64 -93.60
CA PHE A 8 19.05 -62.97 -92.32
C PHE A 8 17.62 -62.44 -92.21
N THR A 9 16.98 -62.70 -91.08
CA THR A 9 15.74 -62.02 -90.71
C THR A 9 16.09 -60.60 -90.24
N VAL A 10 15.74 -59.59 -91.04
CA VAL A 10 15.89 -58.18 -90.66
C VAL A 10 14.74 -57.78 -89.75
N LEU A 11 15.06 -57.19 -88.60
CA LEU A 11 14.09 -56.65 -87.65
C LEU A 11 14.04 -55.13 -87.75
N HIS A 12 12.83 -54.58 -87.76
CA HIS A 12 12.59 -53.14 -87.71
C HIS A 12 12.02 -52.76 -86.35
N LEU A 13 12.86 -52.22 -85.48
CA LEU A 13 12.53 -51.89 -84.10
C LEU A 13 12.15 -50.41 -83.94
N SER A 14 11.26 -50.15 -82.98
CA SER A 14 10.92 -48.80 -82.53
C SER A 14 12.12 -48.12 -81.86
N GLY A 15 12.44 -46.91 -82.30
CA GLY A 15 13.56 -46.08 -81.80
C GLY A 15 13.08 -44.75 -81.21
N ASN A 16 14.03 -43.90 -80.80
CA ASN A 16 13.80 -42.54 -80.27
C ASN A 16 13.03 -42.46 -78.93
N THR A 17 12.94 -41.22 -78.41
CA THR A 17 12.18 -40.86 -77.21
C THR A 17 11.47 -39.52 -77.49
N PRO A 18 10.16 -39.47 -77.81
CA PRO A 18 9.16 -40.55 -77.77
C PRO A 18 9.41 -41.68 -78.77
N LYS A 19 8.87 -42.88 -78.50
CA LYS A 19 9.06 -44.05 -79.36
C LYS A 19 8.38 -43.86 -80.72
N THR A 20 9.16 -44.01 -81.78
CA THR A 20 8.72 -43.96 -83.18
C THR A 20 8.95 -45.30 -83.86
N VAL A 21 7.92 -45.80 -84.56
CA VAL A 21 7.87 -47.14 -85.17
C VAL A 21 8.87 -47.25 -86.34
N LYS A 22 9.52 -48.42 -86.47
CA LYS A 22 10.43 -48.77 -87.59
C LYS A 22 11.56 -47.76 -87.86
N VAL A 23 12.28 -47.35 -86.82
CA VAL A 23 13.43 -46.43 -86.95
C VAL A 23 14.76 -47.15 -86.98
N VAL A 24 14.88 -48.27 -86.27
CA VAL A 24 16.14 -49.00 -86.13
C VAL A 24 16.04 -50.32 -86.87
N GLU A 25 16.90 -50.52 -87.86
CA GLU A 25 17.03 -51.79 -88.57
C GLU A 25 18.17 -52.58 -87.97
N VAL A 26 17.88 -53.80 -87.51
CA VAL A 26 18.88 -54.68 -86.89
C VAL A 26 18.82 -56.08 -87.48
N ILE A 27 20.00 -56.68 -87.62
CA ILE A 27 20.17 -58.05 -88.09
C ILE A 27 20.31 -59.02 -86.89
N ALA A 28 20.79 -58.54 -85.76
CA ALA A 28 20.98 -59.32 -84.54
C ALA A 28 20.04 -58.85 -83.42
N LEU A 29 19.25 -59.77 -82.88
CA LEU A 29 18.41 -59.53 -81.70
C LEU A 29 19.28 -59.61 -80.44
N LEU A 30 19.34 -58.52 -79.68
CA LEU A 30 20.06 -58.48 -78.42
C LEU A 30 19.15 -59.02 -77.30
N LEU A 31 19.57 -60.11 -76.67
CA LEU A 31 18.78 -60.81 -75.63
C LEU A 31 18.73 -60.07 -74.28
N GLY A 32 19.53 -59.01 -74.10
CA GLY A 32 19.61 -58.26 -72.85
C GLY A 32 20.67 -58.78 -71.87
N PRO A 33 20.76 -58.23 -70.65
CA PRO A 33 19.89 -57.18 -70.10
C PRO A 33 20.16 -55.82 -70.74
N ARG A 34 19.09 -55.11 -71.12
CA ARG A 34 19.16 -53.73 -71.64
C ARG A 34 17.98 -52.91 -71.12
N PHE A 35 18.03 -51.62 -71.38
CA PHE A 35 16.92 -50.73 -71.07
C PHE A 35 16.45 -49.99 -72.32
N SER A 36 15.21 -49.49 -72.28
CA SER A 36 14.66 -48.63 -73.32
C SER A 36 13.80 -47.55 -72.71
N THR A 37 13.98 -46.32 -73.18
CA THR A 37 13.25 -45.15 -72.71
C THR A 37 12.06 -44.84 -73.60
N ASP A 38 10.96 -44.35 -73.03
CA ASP A 38 9.81 -43.85 -73.76
C ASP A 38 9.19 -42.64 -73.04
N VAL A 39 8.41 -41.85 -73.78
CA VAL A 39 7.64 -40.73 -73.23
C VAL A 39 6.16 -41.00 -73.46
N VAL A 40 5.40 -41.09 -72.36
CA VAL A 40 3.97 -41.39 -72.38
C VAL A 40 3.21 -40.19 -71.83
N THR A 41 2.31 -39.64 -72.63
CA THR A 41 1.36 -38.62 -72.16
C THR A 41 0.14 -39.29 -71.53
N VAL A 42 -0.20 -38.89 -70.32
CA VAL A 42 -1.32 -39.42 -69.52
C VAL A 42 -2.21 -38.29 -69.04
N GLU A 43 -3.45 -38.62 -68.69
CA GLU A 43 -4.43 -37.69 -68.13
C GLU A 43 -5.01 -38.29 -66.85
N THR A 44 -5.10 -37.49 -65.79
CA THR A 44 -5.67 -37.87 -64.49
C THR A 44 -7.19 -37.66 -64.45
N SER A 45 -7.87 -38.10 -63.39
CA SER A 45 -9.32 -37.84 -63.20
C SER A 45 -9.67 -36.35 -63.21
N ASP A 46 -8.74 -35.51 -62.76
CA ASP A 46 -8.93 -34.06 -62.66
C ASP A 46 -8.47 -33.32 -63.93
N HIS A 47 -8.38 -34.04 -65.06
CA HIS A 47 -7.97 -33.52 -66.37
C HIS A 47 -6.56 -32.90 -66.44
N ALA A 48 -5.69 -33.22 -65.48
CA ALA A 48 -4.29 -32.82 -65.53
C ALA A 48 -3.54 -33.71 -66.54
N ARG A 49 -2.96 -33.08 -67.57
CA ARG A 49 -2.14 -33.77 -68.58
C ARG A 49 -0.69 -33.78 -68.17
N LEU A 50 -0.11 -34.98 -68.08
CA LEU A 50 1.25 -35.22 -67.62
C LEU A 50 2.05 -35.96 -68.70
N SER A 51 3.30 -35.57 -68.87
CA SER A 51 4.29 -36.24 -69.68
C SER A 51 5.19 -37.06 -68.75
N LEU A 52 5.18 -38.39 -68.93
CA LEU A 52 5.97 -39.32 -68.15
C LEU A 52 7.13 -39.81 -69.01
N LYS A 53 8.36 -39.57 -68.55
CA LYS A 53 9.55 -40.19 -69.15
C LYS A 53 9.87 -41.47 -68.37
N LEU A 54 9.68 -42.61 -69.01
CA LEU A 54 9.83 -43.93 -68.39
C LEU A 54 11.02 -44.66 -69.01
N SER A 55 11.74 -45.43 -68.20
CA SER A 55 12.79 -46.35 -68.63
C SER A 55 12.42 -47.76 -68.22
N TYR A 56 12.41 -48.68 -69.17
CA TYR A 56 12.02 -50.05 -68.96
C TYR A 56 13.25 -50.95 -69.05
N ASN A 57 13.55 -51.69 -67.99
CA ASN A 57 14.63 -52.67 -67.97
C ASN A 57 14.08 -54.02 -68.41
N TRP A 58 14.64 -54.59 -69.46
CA TRP A 58 14.14 -55.79 -70.08
C TRP A 58 15.25 -56.79 -70.39
N VAL A 59 14.86 -58.06 -70.39
CA VAL A 59 15.70 -59.21 -70.72
C VAL A 59 14.83 -60.28 -71.37
N PHE A 60 15.37 -61.02 -72.32
CA PHE A 60 14.72 -62.20 -72.86
C PHE A 60 15.10 -63.42 -72.02
N GLU A 61 14.10 -64.10 -71.44
CA GLU A 61 14.30 -65.35 -70.70
C GLU A 61 14.05 -66.53 -71.65
N VAL A 62 15.11 -67.04 -72.28
CA VAL A 62 15.03 -68.17 -73.24
C VAL A 62 16.13 -69.18 -72.98
N ASP A 63 15.79 -70.46 -73.03
CA ASP A 63 16.79 -71.53 -73.07
C ASP A 63 17.37 -71.65 -74.48
N LYS A 64 18.66 -71.33 -74.61
CA LYS A 64 19.40 -71.36 -75.90
C LYS A 64 19.44 -72.75 -76.53
N SER A 65 19.14 -73.79 -75.75
CA SER A 65 19.15 -75.19 -76.19
C SER A 65 17.85 -75.60 -76.88
N ASN A 66 16.77 -74.83 -76.73
CA ASN A 66 15.45 -75.17 -77.28
C ASN A 66 15.16 -74.37 -78.57
N PRO A 67 15.11 -75.03 -79.75
CA PRO A 67 14.88 -74.36 -81.02
C PRO A 67 13.50 -73.70 -81.15
N GLU A 68 12.48 -74.22 -80.47
CA GLU A 68 11.12 -73.65 -80.51
C GLU A 68 11.05 -72.30 -79.78
N GLN A 69 11.71 -72.20 -78.62
CA GLN A 69 11.78 -70.94 -77.88
C GLN A 69 12.65 -69.90 -78.60
N ALA A 70 13.67 -70.36 -79.32
CA ALA A 70 14.51 -69.49 -80.15
C ALA A 70 13.71 -68.90 -81.32
N ALA A 71 12.83 -69.68 -81.96
CA ALA A 71 11.93 -69.17 -82.99
C ALA A 71 10.91 -68.17 -82.42
N ALA A 72 10.40 -68.41 -81.21
CA ALA A 72 9.43 -67.54 -80.55
C ALA A 72 9.94 -66.11 -80.31
N LEU A 73 11.26 -65.91 -80.16
CA LEU A 73 11.87 -64.58 -80.03
C LEU A 73 11.55 -63.65 -81.21
N PHE A 74 11.42 -64.22 -82.41
CA PHE A 74 11.17 -63.47 -83.65
C PHE A 74 9.68 -63.39 -84.02
N SER A 75 8.78 -63.95 -83.20
CA SER A 75 7.32 -63.87 -83.40
C SER A 75 6.79 -62.44 -83.42
N VAL A 76 7.49 -61.52 -82.73
CA VAL A 76 7.10 -60.11 -82.64
C VAL A 76 8.14 -59.27 -83.40
N PRO A 77 7.81 -58.75 -84.60
CA PRO A 77 8.75 -58.00 -85.44
C PRO A 77 9.32 -56.75 -84.78
N ASP A 78 8.51 -56.03 -84.01
CA ASP A 78 8.90 -54.85 -83.24
C ASP A 78 8.55 -55.03 -81.76
N PHE A 79 9.37 -55.83 -81.06
CA PHE A 79 9.13 -56.09 -79.64
C PHE A 79 9.20 -54.81 -78.80
N ILE A 80 10.06 -53.85 -79.16
CA ILE A 80 10.23 -52.58 -78.43
C ILE A 80 8.96 -51.74 -78.52
N GLY A 81 8.43 -51.58 -79.73
CA GLY A 81 7.17 -50.86 -79.94
C GLY A 81 6.00 -51.53 -79.24
N ASP A 82 5.92 -52.87 -79.30
CA ASP A 82 4.82 -53.63 -78.71
C ASP A 82 4.78 -53.52 -77.19
N PHE A 83 5.90 -53.77 -76.50
CA PHE A 83 5.92 -53.67 -75.04
C PHE A 83 5.72 -52.22 -74.57
N CYS A 84 6.34 -51.23 -75.22
CA CYS A 84 6.14 -49.81 -74.86
C CYS A 84 4.67 -49.42 -75.01
N LYS A 85 4.01 -49.83 -76.10
CA LYS A 85 2.58 -49.58 -76.34
C LYS A 85 1.70 -50.26 -75.30
N ALA A 86 2.00 -51.51 -74.94
CA ALA A 86 1.26 -52.26 -73.93
C ALA A 86 1.39 -51.63 -72.53
N ILE A 87 2.61 -51.25 -72.12
CA ILE A 87 2.86 -50.55 -70.85
C ILE A 87 2.17 -49.18 -70.85
N ALA A 88 2.34 -48.39 -71.91
CA ALA A 88 1.73 -47.06 -72.00
C ALA A 88 0.20 -47.12 -71.87
N SER A 89 -0.43 -48.15 -72.44
CA SER A 89 -1.88 -48.40 -72.30
C SER A 89 -2.27 -48.70 -70.85
N ARG A 90 -1.53 -49.59 -70.17
CA ARG A 90 -1.76 -49.94 -68.75
C ARG A 90 -1.58 -48.73 -67.82
N VAL A 91 -0.52 -47.96 -68.03
CA VAL A 91 -0.22 -46.76 -67.25
C VAL A 91 -1.32 -45.70 -67.47
N ARG A 92 -1.74 -45.46 -68.73
CA ARG A 92 -2.85 -44.54 -69.04
C ARG A 92 -4.14 -44.93 -68.34
N GLY A 93 -4.54 -46.20 -68.40
CA GLY A 93 -5.79 -46.67 -67.79
C GLY A 93 -5.78 -46.64 -66.26
N ALA A 94 -4.63 -46.85 -65.62
CA ALA A 94 -4.53 -46.75 -64.17
C ALA A 94 -4.60 -45.29 -63.69
N ILE A 95 -3.89 -44.38 -64.37
CA ILE A 95 -3.78 -42.97 -63.97
C ILE A 95 -5.07 -42.20 -64.20
N SER A 96 -5.88 -42.55 -65.21
CA SER A 96 -7.15 -41.88 -65.48
C SER A 96 -8.15 -41.97 -64.33
N SER A 97 -7.98 -42.94 -63.42
CA SER A 97 -8.81 -43.12 -62.22
C SER A 97 -8.30 -42.38 -60.98
N GLN A 98 -7.12 -41.75 -61.04
CA GLN A 98 -6.46 -41.14 -59.90
C GLN A 98 -6.44 -39.61 -60.03
N SER A 99 -6.56 -38.91 -58.90
CA SER A 99 -6.38 -37.46 -58.84
C SER A 99 -4.92 -37.06 -59.05
N PHE A 100 -4.69 -35.83 -59.50
CA PHE A 100 -3.34 -35.34 -59.75
C PHE A 100 -2.46 -35.36 -58.49
N ASP A 101 -2.97 -34.89 -57.36
CA ASP A 101 -2.21 -34.82 -56.11
C ASP A 101 -1.83 -36.23 -55.58
N ASN A 102 -2.77 -37.18 -55.65
CA ASN A 102 -2.49 -38.56 -55.26
C ASN A 102 -1.44 -39.18 -56.18
N PHE A 103 -1.55 -38.94 -57.49
CA PHE A 103 -0.56 -39.41 -58.45
C PHE A 103 0.82 -38.77 -58.24
N HIS A 104 0.89 -37.47 -57.97
CA HIS A 104 2.14 -36.77 -57.71
C HIS A 104 2.88 -37.33 -56.47
N LYS A 105 2.14 -37.61 -55.39
CA LYS A 105 2.70 -38.19 -54.15
C LYS A 105 3.08 -39.67 -54.28
N ASN A 106 2.31 -40.44 -55.04
CA ASN A 106 2.40 -41.91 -55.10
C ASN A 106 2.77 -42.47 -56.50
N SER A 107 3.37 -41.65 -57.36
CA SER A 107 3.65 -41.96 -58.78
C SER A 107 4.38 -43.29 -58.97
N ALA A 108 5.45 -43.52 -58.19
CA ALA A 108 6.24 -44.74 -58.24
C ALA A 108 5.41 -46.00 -57.96
N THR A 109 4.61 -45.98 -56.89
CA THR A 109 3.79 -47.13 -56.49
C THR A 109 2.68 -47.39 -57.48
N LEU A 110 2.02 -46.33 -57.97
CA LEU A 110 0.90 -46.44 -58.91
C LEU A 110 1.34 -46.99 -60.27
N ILE A 111 2.45 -46.48 -60.82
CA ILE A 111 2.98 -46.95 -62.11
C ILE A 111 3.44 -48.42 -62.00
N ARG A 112 4.19 -48.78 -60.95
CA ARG A 112 4.62 -50.18 -60.77
C ARG A 112 3.44 -51.13 -60.60
N LYS A 113 2.43 -50.74 -59.83
CA LYS A 113 1.18 -51.51 -59.67
C LYS A 113 0.43 -51.66 -61.00
N ALA A 114 0.36 -50.61 -61.82
CA ALA A 114 -0.30 -50.63 -63.11
C ALA A 114 0.37 -51.59 -64.11
N VAL A 115 1.70 -51.63 -64.12
CA VAL A 115 2.44 -52.41 -65.11
C VAL A 115 2.62 -53.87 -64.70
N PHE A 116 3.05 -54.13 -63.46
CA PHE A 116 3.29 -55.49 -62.99
C PHE A 116 2.04 -56.19 -62.45
N GLY A 117 1.00 -55.42 -62.09
CA GLY A 117 -0.17 -55.93 -61.42
C GLY A 117 0.10 -56.32 -59.97
N THR A 118 -0.94 -56.81 -59.31
CA THR A 118 -0.89 -57.35 -57.95
C THR A 118 -0.98 -58.87 -57.97
N ASP A 119 -0.34 -59.51 -57.02
CA ASP A 119 -0.49 -60.94 -56.76
C ASP A 119 -1.73 -61.23 -55.90
N GLU A 120 -2.05 -62.51 -55.71
CA GLU A 120 -3.21 -62.97 -54.91
C GLU A 120 -3.16 -62.48 -53.44
N GLN A 121 -1.96 -62.11 -52.95
CA GLN A 121 -1.73 -61.52 -51.62
C GLN A 121 -1.69 -59.98 -51.62
N GLY A 122 -2.02 -59.33 -52.73
CA GLY A 122 -2.03 -57.87 -52.85
C GLY A 122 -0.65 -57.20 -53.00
N LYS A 123 0.45 -57.98 -53.03
CA LYS A 123 1.80 -57.47 -53.30
C LYS A 123 2.02 -57.20 -54.79
N ILE A 124 2.74 -56.13 -55.12
CA ILE A 124 3.08 -55.78 -56.50
C ILE A 124 4.07 -56.82 -57.04
N LYS A 125 3.80 -57.36 -58.24
CA LYS A 125 4.73 -58.30 -58.89
C LYS A 125 6.00 -57.57 -59.32
N ASN A 126 7.11 -58.28 -59.42
CA ASN A 126 8.40 -57.68 -59.80
C ASN A 126 8.77 -57.91 -61.27
N ARG A 127 7.95 -58.66 -62.01
CA ARG A 127 8.23 -59.01 -63.41
C ARG A 127 6.97 -59.04 -64.25
N LEU A 128 7.07 -58.57 -65.49
CA LEU A 128 6.01 -58.70 -66.50
C LEU A 128 6.55 -59.55 -67.65
N LEU A 129 5.93 -60.72 -67.86
CA LEU A 129 6.29 -61.66 -68.92
C LEU A 129 5.35 -61.49 -70.12
N PHE A 130 5.93 -61.26 -71.30
CA PHE A 130 5.24 -61.36 -72.58
C PHE A 130 5.38 -62.78 -73.12
N LYS A 131 4.26 -63.52 -73.11
CA LYS A 131 4.24 -64.94 -73.53
C LYS A 131 4.56 -65.14 -75.02
N SER A 132 4.36 -64.12 -75.86
CA SER A 132 4.52 -64.23 -77.31
C SER A 132 5.98 -64.37 -77.75
N ASN A 133 6.92 -63.77 -77.01
CA ASN A 133 8.34 -63.71 -77.36
C ASN A 133 9.28 -63.93 -76.17
N ASN A 134 8.75 -64.35 -75.00
CA ASN A 134 9.50 -64.55 -73.76
C ASN A 134 10.29 -63.31 -73.27
N LEU A 135 9.82 -62.11 -73.63
CA LEU A 135 10.38 -60.86 -73.11
C LEU A 135 9.92 -60.66 -71.66
N VAL A 136 10.86 -60.37 -70.77
CA VAL A 136 10.60 -60.06 -69.36
C VAL A 136 11.03 -58.64 -69.06
N ILE A 137 10.08 -57.82 -68.60
CA ILE A 137 10.39 -56.54 -67.97
C ILE A 137 10.68 -56.81 -66.50
N THR A 138 11.87 -56.42 -66.07
CA THR A 138 12.39 -56.65 -64.71
C THR A 138 12.19 -55.43 -63.81
N ASN A 139 12.27 -54.23 -64.37
CA ASN A 139 12.08 -53.00 -63.61
C ASN A 139 11.61 -51.85 -64.50
N ILE A 140 11.00 -50.85 -63.87
CA ILE A 140 10.52 -49.63 -64.52
C ILE A 140 10.98 -48.45 -63.67
N ASP A 141 11.79 -47.60 -64.27
CA ASP A 141 12.33 -46.40 -63.66
C ASP A 141 11.62 -45.18 -64.23
N ILE A 142 11.07 -44.34 -63.34
CA ILE A 142 10.42 -43.08 -63.71
C ILE A 142 11.49 -42.00 -63.69
N GLN A 143 11.85 -41.48 -64.87
CA GLN A 143 12.89 -40.47 -64.99
C GLN A 143 12.36 -39.07 -64.71
N SER A 144 11.18 -38.75 -65.23
CA SER A 144 10.51 -37.48 -64.97
C SER A 144 9.00 -37.59 -65.10
N VAL A 145 8.30 -36.75 -64.34
CA VAL A 145 6.85 -36.56 -64.37
C VAL A 145 6.61 -35.06 -64.47
N GLU A 146 6.22 -34.59 -65.65
CA GLU A 146 6.07 -33.16 -65.91
C GLU A 146 4.66 -32.82 -66.38
N PRO A 147 4.00 -31.80 -65.80
CA PRO A 147 2.79 -31.25 -66.37
C PRO A 147 3.05 -30.69 -67.76
N VAL A 148 2.18 -31.05 -68.70
CA VAL A 148 2.20 -30.54 -70.08
C VAL A 148 1.63 -29.13 -70.13
N ASP A 149 0.64 -28.83 -69.30
CA ASP A 149 0.03 -27.50 -69.22
C ASP A 149 0.89 -26.56 -68.35
N GLN A 150 1.27 -25.43 -68.95
CA GLN A 150 2.02 -24.36 -68.30
C GLN A 150 1.24 -23.79 -67.09
N LYS A 151 -0.09 -23.70 -67.17
CA LYS A 151 -0.92 -23.20 -66.06
C LYS A 151 -0.82 -24.10 -64.83
N THR A 152 -0.83 -25.43 -65.03
CA THR A 152 -0.69 -26.40 -63.93
C THR A 152 0.70 -26.30 -63.30
N ARG A 153 1.74 -26.10 -64.10
CA ARG A 153 3.11 -25.88 -63.60
C ARG A 153 3.22 -24.63 -62.74
N GLU A 154 2.66 -23.51 -63.19
CA GLU A 154 2.63 -22.26 -62.43
C GLU A 154 1.81 -22.38 -61.14
N ALA A 155 0.68 -23.10 -61.18
CA ALA A 155 -0.13 -23.37 -59.99
C ALA A 155 0.64 -24.19 -58.94
N LEU A 156 1.41 -25.19 -59.38
CA LEU A 156 2.28 -25.97 -58.49
C LEU A 156 3.38 -25.10 -57.88
N GLN A 157 4.01 -24.25 -58.68
CA GLN A 157 5.05 -23.34 -58.19
C GLN A 157 4.51 -22.37 -57.13
N LYS A 158 3.33 -21.78 -57.36
CA LYS A 158 2.64 -20.95 -56.37
C LYS A 158 2.28 -21.73 -55.11
N SER A 159 1.87 -22.99 -55.25
CA SER A 159 1.56 -23.83 -54.09
C SER A 159 2.80 -24.10 -53.22
N VAL A 160 3.98 -24.28 -53.84
CA VAL A 160 5.24 -24.45 -53.10
C VAL A 160 5.63 -23.14 -52.41
N GLU A 161 5.51 -22.00 -53.08
CA GLU A 161 5.76 -20.68 -52.50
C GLU A 161 4.87 -20.42 -51.28
N LEU A 162 3.56 -20.68 -51.40
CA LEU A 162 2.61 -20.57 -50.29
C LEU A 162 2.95 -21.53 -49.14
N ALA A 163 3.40 -22.75 -49.43
CA ALA A 163 3.82 -23.69 -48.39
C ALA A 163 5.03 -23.14 -47.60
N ILE A 164 6.02 -22.57 -48.28
CA ILE A 164 7.17 -21.92 -47.65
C ILE A 164 6.71 -20.72 -46.82
N GLU A 165 5.83 -19.88 -47.36
CA GLU A 165 5.27 -18.73 -46.64
C GLU A 165 4.52 -19.16 -45.37
N ILE A 166 3.69 -20.20 -45.44
CA ILE A 166 2.95 -20.75 -44.29
C ILE A 166 3.92 -21.25 -43.22
N THR A 167 4.94 -22.02 -43.60
CA THR A 167 5.95 -22.51 -42.63
C THR A 167 6.73 -21.35 -42.00
N THR A 168 7.06 -20.32 -42.78
CA THR A 168 7.76 -19.13 -42.30
C THR A 168 6.90 -18.34 -41.32
N LYS A 169 5.64 -18.05 -41.68
CA LYS A 169 4.68 -17.37 -40.79
C LYS A 169 4.40 -18.17 -39.53
N SER A 170 4.32 -19.49 -39.62
CA SER A 170 4.14 -20.36 -38.46
C SER A 170 5.33 -20.29 -37.51
N GLN A 171 6.56 -20.31 -38.02
CA GLN A 171 7.76 -20.14 -37.20
C GLN A 171 7.86 -18.74 -36.60
N GLU A 172 7.54 -17.70 -37.38
CA GLU A 172 7.51 -16.33 -36.89
C GLU A 172 6.49 -16.14 -35.77
N ALA A 173 5.27 -16.65 -35.93
CA ALA A 173 4.23 -16.60 -34.91
C ALA A 173 4.65 -17.33 -33.63
N ALA A 174 5.28 -18.51 -33.75
CA ALA A 174 5.80 -19.24 -32.59
C ALA A 174 6.89 -18.43 -31.86
N ALA A 175 7.83 -17.83 -32.60
CA ALA A 175 8.88 -17.00 -32.01
C ALA A 175 8.31 -15.74 -31.32
N ARG A 176 7.30 -15.10 -31.91
CA ARG A 176 6.60 -13.95 -31.30
C ARG A 176 5.90 -14.35 -30.00
N HIS A 177 5.15 -15.46 -30.00
CA HIS A 177 4.47 -15.94 -28.80
C HIS A 177 5.45 -16.34 -27.68
N GLU A 178 6.60 -16.92 -28.02
CA GLU A 178 7.65 -17.17 -27.03
C GLU A 178 8.23 -15.87 -26.47
N ALA A 179 8.46 -14.85 -27.31
CA ALA A 179 8.94 -13.55 -26.87
C ALA A 179 7.93 -12.87 -25.92
N GLU A 180 6.65 -12.85 -26.28
CA GLU A 180 5.56 -12.33 -25.45
C GLU A 180 5.47 -13.06 -24.11
N ARG A 181 5.60 -14.40 -24.10
CA ARG A 181 5.60 -15.19 -22.87
C ARG A 181 6.76 -14.80 -21.96
N ARG A 182 7.98 -14.69 -22.50
CA ARG A 182 9.17 -14.26 -21.73
C ARG A 182 9.01 -12.84 -21.20
N GLU A 183 8.44 -11.93 -21.98
CA GLU A 183 8.17 -10.56 -21.53
C GLU A 183 7.16 -10.53 -20.40
N GLN A 184 6.08 -11.31 -20.49
CA GLN A 184 5.07 -11.40 -19.45
C GLN A 184 5.62 -12.01 -18.16
N GLU A 185 6.47 -13.04 -18.25
CA GLU A 185 7.19 -13.60 -17.10
C GLU A 185 8.11 -12.57 -16.44
N ALA A 186 8.84 -11.79 -17.24
CA ALA A 186 9.72 -10.73 -16.73
C ALA A 186 8.92 -9.61 -16.04
N LYS A 187 7.82 -9.15 -16.64
CA LYS A 187 6.90 -8.17 -16.01
C LYS A 187 6.34 -8.69 -14.70
N SER A 188 5.83 -9.91 -14.70
CA SER A 188 5.28 -10.54 -13.49
C SER A 188 6.32 -10.63 -12.36
N ARG A 189 7.58 -10.92 -12.70
CA ARG A 189 8.68 -10.96 -11.74
C ARG A 189 9.01 -9.57 -11.19
N LEU A 190 9.07 -8.55 -12.05
CA LEU A 190 9.30 -7.16 -11.64
C LEU A 190 8.17 -6.65 -10.74
N ASP A 191 6.92 -6.93 -11.08
CA ASP A 191 5.77 -6.52 -10.27
C ASP A 191 5.80 -7.20 -8.89
N ARG A 192 6.16 -8.48 -8.83
CA ARG A 192 6.31 -9.18 -7.55
C ARG A 192 7.43 -8.56 -6.70
N GLN A 193 8.57 -8.27 -7.32
CA GLN A 193 9.69 -7.63 -6.63
C GLN A 193 9.31 -6.24 -6.12
N ARG A 194 8.60 -5.44 -6.92
CA ARG A 194 8.08 -4.14 -6.51
C ARG A 194 7.15 -4.23 -5.30
N ILE A 195 6.24 -5.21 -5.28
CA ILE A 195 5.34 -5.44 -4.15
C ILE A 195 6.12 -5.86 -2.90
N GLU A 196 7.14 -6.71 -3.06
CA GLU A 196 8.04 -7.10 -1.96
C GLU A 196 8.78 -5.87 -1.39
N ASP A 197 9.34 -5.02 -2.25
CA ASP A 197 10.02 -3.79 -1.87
C ASP A 197 9.07 -2.80 -1.17
N GLU A 198 7.88 -2.56 -1.73
CA GLU A 198 6.85 -1.70 -1.14
C GLU A 198 6.39 -2.23 0.24
N ALA A 199 6.28 -3.55 0.40
CA ALA A 199 5.96 -4.17 1.68
C ALA A 199 7.08 -3.98 2.73
N GLU A 200 8.36 -4.06 2.33
CA GLU A 200 9.48 -3.78 3.23
C GLU A 200 9.56 -2.31 3.65
N VAL A 201 9.29 -1.39 2.71
CA VAL A 201 9.18 0.04 3.01
C VAL A 201 8.07 0.31 4.01
N GLU A 202 6.88 -0.28 3.82
CA GLU A 202 5.76 -0.09 4.76
C GLU A 202 6.02 -0.75 6.13
N ARG A 203 6.74 -1.87 6.21
CA ARG A 203 7.19 -2.45 7.49
C ARG A 203 8.10 -1.49 8.25
N SER A 204 9.12 -0.97 7.57
CA SER A 204 10.08 -0.02 8.14
C SER A 204 9.38 1.28 8.57
N ARG A 205 8.42 1.75 7.76
CA ARG A 205 7.61 2.93 8.06
C ARG A 205 6.75 2.72 9.31
N LYS A 206 6.13 1.55 9.47
CA LYS A 206 5.36 1.20 10.67
C LYS A 206 6.24 1.24 11.92
N GLU A 207 7.45 0.69 11.86
CA GLU A 207 8.40 0.73 12.98
C GLU A 207 8.80 2.16 13.34
N LEU A 208 9.12 2.98 12.35
CA LEU A 208 9.41 4.40 12.54
C LEU A 208 8.24 5.14 13.18
N LEU A 209 7.01 4.90 12.73
CA LEU A 209 5.81 5.50 13.30
C LEU A 209 5.56 5.07 14.75
N MET A 210 5.82 3.80 15.10
CA MET A 210 5.73 3.32 16.48
C MET A 210 6.76 4.00 17.38
N LEU A 211 8.02 4.10 16.93
CA LEU A 211 9.09 4.80 17.64
C LEU A 211 8.80 6.30 17.80
N LEU A 212 8.26 6.94 16.77
CA LEU A 212 7.83 8.34 16.81
C LEU A 212 6.69 8.54 17.81
N ALA A 213 5.68 7.66 17.80
CA ALA A 213 4.57 7.72 18.74
C ALA A 213 5.03 7.53 20.19
N ALA A 214 5.93 6.56 20.43
CA ALA A 214 6.54 6.36 21.75
C ALA A 214 7.37 7.57 22.19
N SER A 215 8.18 8.14 21.30
CA SER A 215 8.98 9.35 21.58
C SER A 215 8.09 10.56 21.88
N ASN A 216 7.01 10.74 21.12
CA ASN A 216 6.03 11.81 21.37
C ASN A 216 5.29 11.60 22.69
N ALA A 217 4.96 10.37 23.05
CA ALA A 217 4.35 10.06 24.35
C ALA A 217 5.30 10.39 25.51
N VAL A 218 6.58 10.02 25.40
CA VAL A 218 7.62 10.37 26.39
C VAL A 218 7.85 11.89 26.46
N ALA A 219 7.92 12.57 25.31
CA ALA A 219 8.08 14.01 25.27
C ALA A 219 6.90 14.75 25.89
N SER A 220 5.67 14.34 25.59
CA SER A 220 4.43 14.92 26.13
C SER A 220 4.31 14.68 27.63
N THR A 221 4.51 13.44 28.09
CA THR A 221 4.49 13.10 29.53
C THR A 221 5.63 13.77 30.28
N GLY A 222 6.82 13.88 29.67
CA GLY A 222 7.97 14.60 30.21
C GLY A 222 7.69 16.09 30.38
N ALA A 223 7.14 16.75 29.35
CA ALA A 223 6.74 18.15 29.41
C ALA A 223 5.64 18.40 30.46
N ALA A 224 4.62 17.55 30.50
CA ALA A 224 3.54 17.63 31.49
C ALA A 224 4.06 17.42 32.92
N SER A 225 4.89 16.41 33.14
CA SER A 225 5.50 16.12 34.45
C SER A 225 6.46 17.22 34.89
N ALA A 226 7.31 17.72 33.99
CA ALA A 226 8.22 18.82 34.27
C ALA A 226 7.45 20.10 34.62
N SER A 227 6.42 20.45 33.85
CA SER A 227 5.55 21.60 34.12
C SER A 227 4.80 21.45 35.45
N ALA A 228 4.23 20.27 35.73
CA ALA A 228 3.56 19.99 36.99
C ALA A 228 4.51 20.09 38.19
N LYS A 229 5.71 19.51 38.10
CA LYS A 229 6.76 19.61 39.13
C LYS A 229 7.22 21.05 39.33
N ALA A 230 7.45 21.79 38.24
CA ALA A 230 7.85 23.19 38.32
C ALA A 230 6.77 24.07 38.98
N ARG A 231 5.49 23.86 38.66
CA ARG A 231 4.37 24.56 39.32
C ARG A 231 4.24 24.17 40.79
N ALA A 232 4.34 22.89 41.11
CA ALA A 232 4.27 22.42 42.49
C ALA A 232 5.41 23.00 43.33
N GLU A 233 6.63 23.04 42.79
CA GLU A 233 7.79 23.62 43.47
C GLU A 233 7.67 25.13 43.61
N ALA A 234 7.21 25.84 42.58
CA ALA A 234 6.93 27.27 42.65
C ALA A 234 5.89 27.58 43.74
N ALA A 235 4.78 26.82 43.79
CA ALA A 235 3.76 26.96 44.82
C ALA A 235 4.28 26.63 46.23
N ARG A 236 5.19 25.65 46.34
CA ARG A 236 5.86 25.30 47.61
C ARG A 236 6.72 26.46 48.11
N ILE A 237 7.56 27.02 47.25
CA ILE A 237 8.41 28.18 47.57
C ILE A 237 7.56 29.39 47.94
N GLU A 238 6.49 29.67 47.19
CA GLU A 238 5.57 30.76 47.49
C GLU A 238 4.85 30.55 48.83
N GLY A 239 4.40 29.32 49.12
CA GLY A 239 3.82 28.95 50.40
C GLY A 239 4.78 29.14 51.57
N GLU A 240 6.01 28.65 51.45
CA GLU A 240 7.07 28.83 52.46
C GLU A 240 7.41 30.32 52.64
N ALA A 241 7.57 31.07 51.55
CA ALA A 241 7.81 32.51 51.57
C ALA A 241 6.66 33.26 52.26
N ASN A 242 5.40 32.96 51.95
CA ASN A 242 4.23 33.57 52.58
C ASN A 242 4.19 33.28 54.09
N VAL A 243 4.51 32.06 54.52
CA VAL A 243 4.59 31.73 55.96
C VAL A 243 5.70 32.53 56.64
N THR A 244 6.89 32.62 56.03
CA THR A 244 7.99 33.42 56.59
C THR A 244 7.65 34.91 56.64
N GLN A 245 7.02 35.45 55.60
CA GLN A 245 6.55 36.83 55.54
C GLN A 245 5.47 37.10 56.60
N ALA A 246 4.51 36.20 56.77
CA ALA A 246 3.48 36.31 57.81
C ALA A 246 4.10 36.29 59.21
N LYS A 247 5.08 35.43 59.47
CA LYS A 247 5.85 35.40 60.73
C LYS A 247 6.58 36.72 60.97
N LEU A 248 7.31 37.22 59.98
CA LEU A 248 8.03 38.49 60.08
C LEU A 248 7.09 39.67 60.29
N LYS A 249 5.94 39.70 59.59
CA LYS A 249 4.89 40.71 59.81
C LYS A 249 4.30 40.63 61.20
N ALA A 250 4.02 39.44 61.71
CA ALA A 250 3.51 39.25 63.08
C ALA A 250 4.51 39.77 64.12
N VAL A 251 5.81 39.45 63.96
CA VAL A 251 6.87 39.97 64.84
C VAL A 251 7.00 41.49 64.73
N ALA A 252 6.99 42.05 63.51
CA ALA A 252 7.05 43.49 63.30
C ALA A 252 5.84 44.21 63.91
N GLN A 253 4.64 43.62 63.78
CA GLN A 253 3.42 44.16 64.36
C GLN A 253 3.44 44.07 65.88
N GLN A 254 3.89 42.95 66.47
CA GLN A 254 4.09 42.83 67.91
C GLN A 254 5.07 43.88 68.44
N LEU A 255 6.21 44.06 67.77
CA LEU A 255 7.19 45.07 68.16
C LEU A 255 6.62 46.49 68.07
N ALA A 256 5.88 46.79 66.99
CA ALA A 256 5.21 48.08 66.83
C ALA A 256 4.18 48.32 67.93
N THR A 257 3.32 47.34 68.22
CA THR A 257 2.33 47.44 69.30
C THR A 257 2.99 47.57 70.66
N ASP A 258 4.07 46.84 70.94
CA ASP A 258 4.82 46.95 72.19
C ASP A 258 5.47 48.33 72.34
N SER A 259 6.03 48.88 71.25
CA SER A 259 6.61 50.22 71.24
C SER A 259 5.55 51.31 71.48
N GLN A 260 4.37 51.17 70.88
CA GLN A 260 3.23 52.07 71.09
C GLN A 260 2.71 51.96 72.53
N LEU A 261 2.62 50.73 73.07
CA LEU A 261 2.19 50.50 74.44
C LEU A 261 3.17 51.13 75.43
N ARG A 262 4.48 51.00 75.21
CA ARG A 262 5.51 51.66 76.04
C ARG A 262 5.41 53.18 75.98
N ALA A 263 5.20 53.75 74.80
CA ALA A 263 5.01 55.20 74.64
C ALA A 263 3.74 55.67 75.39
N LEU A 264 2.63 54.95 75.23
CA LEU A 264 1.37 55.25 75.91
C LEU A 264 1.48 55.11 77.43
N MET A 265 2.17 54.07 77.92
CA MET A 265 2.43 53.89 79.35
C MET A 265 3.24 55.05 79.91
N SER A 266 4.30 55.47 79.21
CA SER A 266 5.09 56.65 79.61
C SER A 266 4.25 57.92 79.62
N GLU A 267 3.41 58.14 78.61
CA GLU A 267 2.50 59.30 78.57
C GLU A 267 1.50 59.27 79.73
N GLN A 268 0.85 58.12 79.98
CA GLN A 268 -0.06 57.94 81.10
C GLN A 268 0.62 58.11 82.46
N GLU A 269 1.85 57.62 82.63
CA GLU A 269 2.64 57.86 83.84
C GLU A 269 2.86 59.35 84.07
N THR A 270 3.27 60.10 83.03
CA THR A 270 3.41 61.56 83.14
C THR A 270 2.09 62.27 83.42
N GLU A 271 0.97 61.81 82.84
CA GLU A 271 -0.36 62.38 83.09
C GLU A 271 -0.84 62.10 84.52
N ILE A 272 -0.57 60.90 85.04
CA ILE A 272 -0.88 60.54 86.44
C ILE A 272 -0.05 61.40 87.40
N GLU A 273 1.24 61.60 87.10
CA GLU A 273 2.13 62.43 87.92
C GLU A 273 1.66 63.89 87.93
N TYR A 274 1.37 64.45 86.75
CA TYR A 274 0.77 65.78 86.62
C TYR A 274 -0.56 65.91 87.40
N LYS A 275 -1.47 64.93 87.29
CA LYS A 275 -2.73 64.92 88.03
C LYS A 275 -2.51 64.83 89.54
N ARG A 276 -1.51 64.07 90.00
CA ARG A 276 -1.16 63.99 91.44
C ARG A 276 -0.65 65.33 91.94
N GLU A 277 0.24 65.97 91.20
CA GLU A 277 0.74 67.31 91.54
C GLU A 277 -0.38 68.34 91.53
N TRP A 278 -1.24 68.32 90.51
CA TRP A 278 -2.41 69.20 90.41
C TRP A 278 -3.36 69.01 91.61
N ASN A 279 -3.72 67.77 91.93
CA ASN A 279 -4.57 67.47 93.07
C ASN A 279 -3.91 67.90 94.39
N ALA A 280 -2.60 67.72 94.54
CA ALA A 280 -1.86 68.17 95.72
C ALA A 280 -1.84 69.70 95.83
N LEU A 281 -1.74 70.41 94.71
CA LEU A 281 -1.84 71.86 94.64
C LEU A 281 -3.26 72.34 95.00
N GLU A 282 -4.29 71.69 94.46
CA GLU A 282 -5.70 72.00 94.74
C GLU A 282 -6.01 71.80 96.23
N ILE A 283 -5.58 70.68 96.83
CA ILE A 283 -5.71 70.44 98.28
C ILE A 283 -4.99 71.54 99.09
N ARG A 284 -3.83 72.01 98.63
CA ARG A 284 -3.07 73.05 99.33
C ARG A 284 -3.78 74.40 99.26
N LYS A 285 -4.26 74.77 98.07
CA LYS A 285 -5.08 75.97 97.84
C LYS A 285 -6.35 75.95 98.69
N GLU A 286 -7.08 74.84 98.71
CA GLU A 286 -8.29 74.69 99.53
C GLU A 286 -7.98 74.75 101.04
N LYS A 287 -6.85 74.18 101.50
CA LYS A 287 -6.39 74.32 102.89
C LYS A 287 -6.06 75.77 103.26
N GLU A 288 -5.31 76.47 102.40
CA GLU A 288 -4.95 77.88 102.62
C GLU A 288 -6.20 78.77 102.60
N LEU A 289 -7.14 78.53 101.68
CA LEU A 289 -8.44 79.22 101.66
C LEU A 289 -9.25 78.92 102.93
N ALA A 290 -9.30 77.66 103.38
CA ALA A 290 -9.98 77.29 104.61
C ALA A 290 -9.33 77.91 105.86
N GLU A 291 -7.99 78.04 105.91
CA GLU A 291 -7.28 78.76 106.98
C GLU A 291 -7.61 80.25 106.96
N VAL A 292 -7.61 80.89 105.80
CA VAL A 292 -8.01 82.30 105.64
C VAL A 292 -9.47 82.51 106.02
N GLU A 293 -10.38 81.60 105.63
CA GLU A 293 -11.78 81.64 106.03
C GLU A 293 -11.96 81.40 107.53
N ALA A 294 -11.19 80.49 108.13
CA ALA A 294 -11.19 80.27 109.57
C ALA A 294 -10.66 81.48 110.33
N GLU A 295 -9.60 82.14 109.87
CA GLU A 295 -9.08 83.39 110.45
C GLU A 295 -10.08 84.54 110.28
N LYS A 296 -10.68 84.69 109.09
CA LYS A 296 -11.74 85.66 108.83
C LYS A 296 -12.95 85.41 109.73
N PHE A 297 -13.41 84.17 109.85
CA PHE A 297 -14.51 83.80 110.74
C PHE A 297 -14.16 84.06 112.21
N LYS A 298 -12.93 83.73 112.64
CA LYS A 298 -12.45 84.03 113.99
C LYS A 298 -12.44 85.53 114.27
N SER A 299 -11.93 86.35 113.33
CA SER A 299 -11.96 87.81 113.46
C SER A 299 -13.37 88.38 113.52
N VAL A 300 -14.32 87.81 112.76
CA VAL A 300 -15.74 88.19 112.80
C VAL A 300 -16.39 87.80 114.14
N VAL A 301 -16.09 86.61 114.67
CA VAL A 301 -16.61 86.14 115.96
C VAL A 301 -16.02 86.96 117.13
N ASP A 302 -14.73 87.24 117.11
CA ASP A 302 -14.04 88.05 118.13
C ASP A 302 -14.55 89.51 118.14
N ALA A 303 -14.84 90.09 116.97
CA ALA A 303 -15.41 91.44 116.86
C ALA A 303 -16.86 91.55 117.36
N VAL A 304 -17.64 90.46 117.29
CA VAL A 304 -19.04 90.42 117.76
C VAL A 304 -19.13 90.12 119.25
N GLY A 305 -18.13 89.41 119.81
CA GLY A 305 -18.02 89.14 121.24
C GLY A 305 -19.03 88.11 121.77
N PRO A 306 -18.63 87.22 122.71
CA PRO A 306 -19.47 86.12 123.18
C PRO A 306 -20.78 86.56 123.86
N ALA A 307 -20.82 87.78 124.40
CA ALA A 307 -21.99 88.33 125.09
C ALA A 307 -23.16 88.71 124.14
N ILE A 308 -22.86 89.07 122.88
CA ILE A 308 -23.89 89.40 121.88
C ILE A 308 -24.42 88.12 121.22
N LEU A 309 -23.57 87.11 121.02
CA LEU A 309 -23.99 85.81 120.48
C LEU A 309 -25.02 85.08 121.37
N ALA A 310 -24.93 85.25 122.70
CA ALA A 310 -25.89 84.66 123.64
C ALA A 310 -27.29 85.30 123.53
N THR A 311 -27.38 86.63 123.41
CA THR A 311 -28.67 87.34 123.25
C THR A 311 -29.29 87.10 121.87
N VAL A 312 -28.46 86.86 120.85
CA VAL A 312 -28.89 86.54 119.48
C VAL A 312 -29.46 85.11 119.36
N SER A 313 -29.10 84.17 120.24
CA SER A 313 -29.70 82.82 120.26
C SER A 313 -31.14 82.77 120.79
N LEU A 314 -31.60 83.82 121.48
CA LEU A 314 -32.93 83.93 122.10
C LEU A 314 -33.94 84.79 121.31
N ALA A 315 -33.57 85.30 120.13
CA ALA A 315 -34.43 86.15 119.31
C ALA A 315 -35.34 85.34 118.35
N THR A 316 -36.58 85.81 118.19
CA THR A 316 -37.66 85.18 117.41
C THR A 316 -37.34 85.01 115.91
N PRO A 317 -37.97 84.04 115.21
CA PRO A 317 -37.51 83.49 113.93
C PRO A 317 -37.32 84.49 112.78
N ALA A 318 -38.06 85.61 112.80
CA ALA A 318 -37.95 86.65 111.78
C ALA A 318 -36.63 87.44 111.85
N MET A 319 -36.03 87.55 113.04
CA MET A 319 -34.77 88.28 113.25
C MET A 319 -33.55 87.41 112.93
N GLN A 320 -33.64 86.08 113.12
CA GLN A 320 -32.64 85.11 112.66
C GLN A 320 -32.44 85.17 111.13
N ALA A 321 -33.51 85.28 110.35
CA ALA A 321 -33.41 85.36 108.88
C ALA A 321 -32.76 86.68 108.37
N LYS A 322 -32.94 87.80 109.09
CA LYS A 322 -32.32 89.09 108.75
C LYS A 322 -30.85 89.16 109.15
N LEU A 323 -30.47 88.53 110.27
CA LEU A 323 -29.07 88.46 110.73
C LEU A 323 -28.25 87.39 109.99
N LEU A 324 -28.84 86.27 109.58
CA LEU A 324 -28.18 85.29 108.69
C LEU A 324 -27.82 85.89 107.32
N LYS A 325 -28.61 86.87 106.85
CA LYS A 325 -28.30 87.68 105.65
C LYS A 325 -27.20 88.74 105.91
N GLY A 326 -26.98 89.12 107.18
CA GLY A 326 -25.96 90.09 107.61
C GLY A 326 -24.61 89.48 108.01
N LEU A 327 -24.60 88.19 108.38
CA LEU A 327 -23.38 87.40 108.66
C LEU A 327 -22.71 86.81 107.40
N GLY A 328 -23.17 87.19 106.19
CA GLY A 328 -22.53 86.83 104.93
C GLY A 328 -22.55 85.34 104.59
N LEU A 329 -23.32 84.53 105.31
CA LEU A 329 -23.57 83.12 104.98
C LEU A 329 -24.69 83.08 103.94
N ASN A 330 -24.29 83.09 102.67
CA ASN A 330 -25.19 82.74 101.59
C ASN A 330 -25.60 81.28 101.82
N SER A 331 -26.91 81.01 101.88
CA SER A 331 -27.45 79.67 101.80
C SER A 331 -26.99 79.08 100.46
N HIS A 332 -25.86 78.38 100.47
CA HIS A 332 -25.42 77.61 99.33
C HIS A 332 -26.41 76.46 99.17
N MET A 333 -27.25 76.60 98.15
CA MET A 333 -28.06 75.54 97.60
C MET A 333 -27.09 74.48 97.05
N VAL A 334 -26.75 73.49 97.86
CA VAL A 334 -26.03 72.30 97.38
C VAL A 334 -27.07 71.45 96.64
N THR A 335 -27.06 71.54 95.31
CA THR A 335 -27.79 70.61 94.44
C THR A 335 -26.84 69.52 93.98
N GLU A 336 -26.88 68.35 94.62
CA GLU A 336 -26.63 67.09 93.92
C GLU A 336 -27.97 66.54 93.43
N GLY A 337 -28.02 66.15 92.17
CA GLY A 337 -29.25 65.66 91.53
C GLY A 337 -29.79 64.42 92.25
N HIS A 338 -31.09 64.45 92.54
CA HIS A 338 -31.91 63.35 93.09
C HIS A 338 -31.87 63.09 94.61
N TYR A 339 -32.00 64.11 95.48
CA TYR A 339 -32.83 64.17 96.72
C TYR A 339 -32.27 65.22 97.73
N PRO A 340 -32.78 66.47 97.77
CA PRO A 340 -32.39 67.45 98.79
C PRO A 340 -33.16 67.26 100.10
N VAL A 341 -32.42 66.85 101.15
CA VAL A 341 -32.83 66.84 102.55
C VAL A 341 -32.70 68.24 103.15
N ASN A 342 -33.76 68.68 103.82
CA ASN A 342 -34.02 70.06 104.26
C ASN A 342 -33.48 70.31 105.70
N LEU A 343 -32.49 71.18 105.88
CA LEU A 343 -31.84 71.38 107.18
C LEU A 343 -32.66 72.17 108.21
N PHE A 344 -33.82 72.76 107.87
CA PHE A 344 -34.73 73.39 108.85
C PHE A 344 -35.90 72.52 109.33
N ASN A 345 -35.92 71.22 108.99
CA ASN A 345 -36.69 70.22 109.76
C ASN A 345 -35.81 69.40 110.72
N THR A 346 -34.57 69.82 110.97
CA THR A 346 -33.71 69.23 112.02
C THR A 346 -33.86 69.93 113.38
N ALA A 347 -34.71 70.96 113.48
CA ALA A 347 -35.11 71.56 114.76
C ALA A 347 -36.12 70.69 115.56
N THR A 348 -36.61 69.59 114.98
CA THR A 348 -37.52 68.62 115.63
C THR A 348 -36.79 67.39 116.21
N GLY A 349 -35.47 67.23 115.96
CA GLY A 349 -34.65 66.14 116.51
C GLY A 349 -33.98 66.45 117.86
N LEU A 350 -34.05 67.71 118.33
CA LEU A 350 -33.54 68.16 119.63
C LEU A 350 -34.63 68.27 120.71
N ILE A 351 -35.89 68.00 120.37
CA ILE A 351 -36.90 67.57 121.35
C ILE A 351 -36.74 66.06 121.47
N GLY A 352 -35.96 65.64 122.46
CA GLY A 352 -35.83 64.24 122.79
C GLY A 352 -37.19 63.62 123.14
N ALA A 353 -37.67 62.69 122.34
CA ALA A 353 -38.63 61.67 122.78
C ALA A 353 -38.48 60.39 121.95
N ARG A 354 -37.50 59.58 122.37
CA ARG A 354 -37.58 58.12 122.56
C ARG A 354 -38.22 57.25 121.45
N LYS A 355 -37.32 56.53 120.77
CA LYS A 355 -37.32 55.08 120.49
C LYS A 355 -38.65 54.32 120.56
N THR A 356 -38.97 53.67 119.45
CA THR A 356 -38.94 52.19 119.39
C THR A 356 -38.02 51.75 118.27
#